data_AF-A0A9Q8QIU5-F1
#
_entry.id   AF-A0A9Q8QIU5-F1
#
_cell.length_a   1.000
_cell.length_b   1.000
_cell.length_c   1.000
_cell.angle_alpha   90.00
_cell.angle_beta   90.00
_cell.angle_gamma   90.00
#
_symmetry.space_group_name_H-M   'P 1'
#
loop_
_entity.id
_entity.type
_entity.pdbx_description
1 polymer ?
#
loop_
_entity_poly.entity_id
_entity_poly.type
_entity_poly.pdbx_seq_one_letter_code
_entity_poly.pdbx_strand_id
1 'polypeptide(L)'
;MPVLRATPENKRRVRTGCLSCRRRRRKCDEKKPQCTSCEARGFACKYPDLTFVQASRSAPPPEHGLRRPSTSYSTITFVNHGPPTPPSKASDKDDTPQEAPLTANNSNARATREESSVSQSPRATSKPTAPAAATDRRPPRRKDCPLSTWDSYFTTKDVSPRRKEAAVLRHFRYKMVPWIEAGDPAAQFGVDIMQLSQERPPIHTAIVAISTLQLDLIAGLAGHDMVSLAYRQRPSDDLFEHDKRAKRVGEALLALEGFLSSSPSRWRNLPLLYMKEVSSNVSASTVEEPLQTLCRLHARIDLASSILTGQPPVTSITFHTPGSRTPSTADTSPTGIYNWSLQHLTSCLHLIHNSAQLPSIPSPQSPPAASLSAHAGFSARWFSLWTSCQTWFANRPLTMRPILDIRSVEAGQIEPNDGSSFPIQVYTNALAIHANVAYHITSLLLLAHKPRLLKLPGDSHRQRPAAASSSSQGWHAQTIAGIAARNEFAEQWDPVTVGALLYVAREMTHPAQQAALEACFARATAATGIGLEKELRELREGWKVARSYERDA
;
A
#
# COMPACT_ATOMS: atom_id res chain seq x y z
N MET A 1 33.77 28.60 -26.60
CA MET A 1 33.32 29.48 -25.48
C MET A 1 32.60 30.71 -26.04
N PRO A 2 31.26 30.77 -26.01
CA PRO A 2 30.54 32.02 -26.28
C PRO A 2 30.27 32.77 -24.96
N VAL A 3 30.53 34.08 -24.97
CA VAL A 3 30.36 35.00 -23.84
C VAL A 3 28.87 35.23 -23.56
N LEU A 4 28.37 34.77 -22.42
CA LEU A 4 27.02 35.07 -21.93
C LEU A 4 26.98 36.52 -21.41
N ARG A 5 26.37 37.44 -22.16
CA ARG A 5 26.04 38.78 -21.64
C ARG A 5 24.78 38.69 -20.76
N ALA A 6 24.91 39.01 -19.48
CA ALA A 6 23.81 39.05 -18.53
C ALA A 6 22.83 40.18 -18.86
N THR A 7 21.56 39.85 -19.13
CA THR A 7 20.49 40.84 -19.32
C THR A 7 19.95 41.27 -17.94
N PRO A 8 19.84 42.59 -17.67
CA PRO A 8 19.37 43.11 -16.39
C PRO A 8 17.91 42.69 -16.11
N GLU A 9 17.61 42.48 -14.83
CA GLU A 9 16.37 41.86 -14.34
C GLU A 9 15.11 42.62 -14.78
N ASN A 10 15.21 43.95 -14.91
CA ASN A 10 14.13 44.81 -15.40
C ASN A 10 13.80 44.63 -16.91
N LYS A 11 14.67 44.00 -17.70
CA LYS A 11 14.46 43.66 -19.12
C LYS A 11 14.04 42.20 -19.35
N ARG A 12 14.03 41.35 -18.31
CA ARG A 12 13.60 39.95 -18.42
C ARG A 12 12.07 39.89 -18.58
N ARG A 13 11.60 39.13 -19.58
CA ARG A 13 10.17 38.84 -19.75
C ARG A 13 9.79 37.80 -18.70
N VAL A 14 8.79 38.11 -17.89
CA VAL A 14 8.23 37.15 -16.93
C VAL A 14 7.48 36.04 -17.69
N ARG A 15 7.73 34.79 -17.30
CA ARG A 15 7.19 33.60 -17.99
C ARG A 15 5.77 33.25 -17.53
N THR A 16 5.27 33.86 -16.46
CA THR A 16 3.97 33.61 -15.82
C THR A 16 2.91 34.66 -16.18
N GLY A 17 3.23 35.60 -17.09
CA GLY A 17 2.31 36.67 -17.51
C GLY A 17 0.99 36.19 -18.10
N CYS A 18 -0.06 37.02 -18.00
CA CYS A 18 -1.39 36.70 -18.52
C CYS A 18 -1.39 36.41 -20.03
N LEU A 19 -2.36 35.61 -20.50
CA LEU A 19 -2.47 35.19 -21.89
C LEU A 19 -2.55 36.38 -22.86
N SER A 20 -3.19 37.47 -22.44
CA SER A 20 -3.35 38.70 -23.23
C SER A 20 -2.03 39.45 -23.40
N CYS A 21 -1.19 39.52 -22.37
CA CYS A 21 0.15 40.11 -22.49
C CYS A 21 1.10 39.23 -23.30
N ARG A 22 1.00 37.90 -23.15
CA ARG A 22 1.78 36.94 -23.95
C ARG A 22 1.44 37.03 -25.44
N ARG A 23 0.14 37.00 -25.80
CA ARG A 23 -0.32 37.12 -27.20
C ARG A 23 0.14 38.42 -27.85
N ARG A 24 0.10 39.53 -27.10
CA ARG A 24 0.54 40.85 -27.55
C ARG A 24 2.05 41.08 -27.45
N ARG A 25 2.82 40.07 -26.99
CA ARG A 25 4.28 40.13 -26.77
C ARG A 25 4.70 41.33 -25.91
N ARG A 26 3.90 41.69 -24.90
CA ARG A 26 4.16 42.79 -23.94
C ARG A 26 4.55 42.24 -22.56
N LYS A 27 5.27 43.04 -21.78
CA LYS A 27 5.65 42.70 -20.41
C LYS A 27 4.40 42.70 -19.52
N CYS A 28 4.24 41.64 -18.75
CA CYS A 28 3.20 41.48 -17.74
C CYS A 28 3.83 41.71 -16.36
N ASP A 29 3.10 42.33 -15.45
CA ASP A 29 3.48 42.58 -14.06
C ASP A 29 2.83 41.59 -13.09
N GLU A 30 2.02 40.66 -13.60
CA GLU A 30 1.47 39.48 -12.89
C GLU A 30 0.52 39.78 -11.72
N LYS A 31 0.13 41.05 -11.53
CA LYS A 31 -0.94 41.41 -10.62
C LYS A 31 -2.25 40.72 -10.98
N LYS A 32 -2.97 40.28 -9.93
CA LYS A 32 -4.31 39.67 -9.99
C LYS A 32 -5.29 40.60 -9.26
N PRO A 33 -6.55 40.74 -9.73
CA PRO A 33 -7.20 39.97 -10.80
C PRO A 33 -6.84 40.41 -12.22
N GLN A 34 -6.34 41.63 -12.42
CA GLN A 34 -5.87 42.15 -13.70
C GLN A 34 -4.45 42.70 -13.59
N CYS A 35 -3.63 42.51 -14.63
CA CYS A 35 -2.30 43.10 -14.71
C CYS A 35 -2.39 44.56 -15.17
N THR A 36 -1.50 45.45 -14.70
CA THR A 36 -1.58 46.90 -14.96
C THR A 36 -1.56 47.23 -16.47
N SER A 37 -0.88 46.41 -17.29
CA SER A 37 -0.86 46.56 -18.76
C SER A 37 -2.18 46.21 -19.47
N CYS A 38 -2.97 45.29 -18.89
CA CYS A 38 -4.31 44.96 -19.38
C CYS A 38 -5.34 45.98 -18.88
N GLU A 39 -5.24 46.38 -17.61
CA GLU A 39 -6.11 47.38 -16.98
C GLU A 39 -6.01 48.74 -17.69
N ALA A 40 -4.79 49.30 -17.82
CA ALA A 40 -4.57 50.60 -18.44
C ALA A 40 -4.97 50.67 -19.93
N ARG A 41 -5.20 49.53 -20.57
CA ARG A 41 -5.52 49.43 -22.00
C ARG A 41 -6.87 48.77 -22.25
N GLY A 42 -7.66 48.51 -21.21
CA GLY A 42 -9.00 47.91 -21.31
C GLY A 42 -9.05 46.51 -21.92
N PHE A 43 -7.99 45.70 -21.81
CA PHE A 43 -7.99 44.33 -22.34
C PHE A 43 -8.41 43.31 -21.28
N ALA A 44 -9.21 42.32 -21.67
CA ALA A 44 -9.54 41.19 -20.82
C ALA A 44 -8.27 40.47 -20.34
N CYS A 45 -8.02 40.46 -19.04
CA CYS A 45 -6.83 39.84 -18.44
C CYS A 45 -7.17 38.43 -17.97
N LYS A 46 -6.75 37.40 -18.73
CA LYS A 46 -6.96 35.99 -18.38
C LYS A 46 -5.64 35.26 -18.12
N TYR A 47 -5.57 34.57 -17.00
CA TYR A 47 -4.48 33.63 -16.66
C TYR A 47 -4.91 32.19 -17.02
N PRO A 48 -3.98 31.26 -17.31
CA PRO A 48 -4.33 29.87 -17.60
C PRO A 48 -5.04 29.23 -16.40
N ASP A 49 -6.17 28.56 -16.66
CA ASP A 49 -6.98 27.86 -15.66
C ASP A 49 -6.42 26.43 -15.43
N LEU A 50 -6.47 25.93 -14.19
CA LEU A 50 -6.25 24.51 -13.89
C LEU A 50 -7.37 23.69 -14.56
N THR A 51 -7.02 22.82 -15.51
CA THR A 51 -8.02 21.98 -16.21
C THR A 51 -8.32 20.71 -15.41
N PHE A 52 -9.49 20.66 -14.78
CA PHE A 52 -10.07 19.42 -14.27
C PHE A 52 -10.67 18.61 -15.42
N VAL A 53 -10.41 17.30 -15.48
CA VAL A 53 -11.00 16.42 -16.49
C VAL A 53 -12.50 16.33 -16.24
N GLN A 54 -13.31 16.98 -17.07
CA GLN A 54 -14.76 16.93 -16.93
C GLN A 54 -15.30 15.55 -17.31
N ALA A 55 -16.03 14.93 -16.39
CA ALA A 55 -16.95 13.85 -16.73
C ALA A 55 -18.04 14.42 -17.64
N SER A 56 -18.31 13.77 -18.78
CA SER A 56 -19.52 14.07 -19.57
C SER A 56 -20.73 13.82 -18.68
N ARG A 57 -21.37 14.89 -18.21
CA ARG A 57 -22.57 14.84 -17.38
C ARG A 57 -23.79 14.75 -18.29
N SER A 58 -24.44 13.59 -18.35
CA SER A 58 -25.88 13.54 -18.55
C SER A 58 -26.53 14.08 -17.26
N ALA A 59 -27.16 15.25 -17.36
CA ALA A 59 -27.76 15.95 -16.24
C ALA A 59 -29.09 15.30 -15.80
N PRO A 60 -29.34 15.09 -14.50
CA PRO A 60 -30.69 14.98 -13.95
C PRO A 60 -31.27 16.36 -13.60
N PRO A 61 -32.61 16.52 -13.48
CA PRO A 61 -33.25 17.81 -13.24
C PRO A 61 -33.07 18.28 -11.79
N PRO A 62 -33.31 19.58 -11.50
CA PRO A 62 -33.07 20.16 -10.18
C PRO A 62 -34.24 19.89 -9.24
N GLU A 63 -33.96 19.36 -8.05
CA GLU A 63 -34.92 19.35 -6.94
C GLU A 63 -34.60 20.43 -5.90
N HIS A 64 -35.68 21.07 -5.46
CA HIS A 64 -35.73 22.14 -4.49
C HIS A 64 -35.27 21.70 -3.09
N GLY A 65 -34.65 22.65 -2.39
CA GLY A 65 -33.90 22.41 -1.17
C GLY A 65 -34.72 22.11 0.08
N LEU A 66 -33.99 21.75 1.14
CA LEU A 66 -34.30 22.07 2.53
C LEU A 66 -32.98 22.00 3.34
N ARG A 67 -32.67 23.12 4.02
CA ARG A 67 -31.57 23.21 5.00
C ARG A 67 -31.86 22.30 6.19
N ARG A 68 -30.85 21.60 6.71
CA ARG A 68 -30.89 21.06 8.09
C ARG A 68 -29.61 21.42 8.88
N PRO A 69 -29.74 21.69 10.18
CA PRO A 69 -28.74 22.39 10.97
C PRO A 69 -27.68 21.45 11.56
N SER A 70 -26.52 22.06 11.83
CA SER A 70 -25.40 21.50 12.58
C SER A 70 -25.82 21.08 13.98
N THR A 71 -25.58 19.82 14.33
CA THR A 71 -25.56 19.34 15.72
C THR A 71 -24.17 18.82 16.06
N SER A 72 -23.59 19.47 17.06
CA SER A 72 -22.34 19.14 17.73
C SER A 72 -22.39 17.74 18.34
N TYR A 73 -21.38 16.91 18.08
CA TYR A 73 -21.23 15.59 18.70
C TYR A 73 -20.56 15.74 20.07
N SER A 74 -21.36 15.81 21.13
CA SER A 74 -20.88 15.62 22.50
C SER A 74 -21.02 14.14 22.90
N THR A 75 -19.85 13.52 23.10
CA THR A 75 -19.63 12.32 23.94
C THR A 75 -19.94 10.96 23.30
N ILE A 76 -18.89 10.35 22.75
CA ILE A 76 -18.82 8.92 22.36
C ILE A 76 -18.85 8.04 23.61
N THR A 77 -19.72 7.02 23.65
CA THR A 77 -19.64 5.89 24.58
C THR A 77 -19.78 4.55 23.86
N PHE A 78 -19.00 3.57 24.31
CA PHE A 78 -18.66 2.30 23.64
C PHE A 78 -19.78 1.26 23.60
N VAL A 79 -19.69 0.37 22.60
CA VAL A 79 -20.56 -0.80 22.38
C VAL A 79 -20.35 -1.84 23.47
N ASN A 80 -21.45 -2.36 24.03
CA ASN A 80 -21.50 -3.68 24.67
C ASN A 80 -22.77 -4.40 24.20
N HIS A 81 -22.62 -5.40 23.32
CA HIS A 81 -23.63 -6.41 23.08
C HIS A 81 -23.12 -7.74 23.65
N GLY A 82 -23.42 -8.01 24.92
CA GLY A 82 -23.48 -9.37 25.46
C GLY A 82 -24.95 -9.70 25.78
N PRO A 83 -25.45 -10.90 25.47
CA PRO A 83 -26.81 -11.33 25.85
C PRO A 83 -26.81 -12.08 27.20
N PRO A 84 -27.98 -12.39 27.80
CA PRO A 84 -28.72 -11.54 28.75
C PRO A 84 -28.69 -12.10 30.18
N THR A 85 -28.85 -11.25 31.20
CA THR A 85 -29.25 -11.69 32.55
C THR A 85 -30.30 -10.72 33.13
N PRO A 86 -31.46 -11.21 33.62
CA PRO A 86 -32.40 -10.43 34.45
C PRO A 86 -31.88 -10.42 35.92
N PRO A 87 -32.44 -9.67 36.92
CA PRO A 87 -33.82 -9.18 37.04
C PRO A 87 -34.02 -7.79 37.74
N SER A 88 -35.28 -7.31 37.77
CA SER A 88 -36.02 -6.79 38.97
C SER A 88 -36.78 -5.47 38.79
N LYS A 89 -38.12 -5.63 38.80
CA LYS A 89 -39.16 -4.90 39.58
C LYS A 89 -39.07 -3.36 39.76
N ALA A 90 -40.05 -2.66 39.18
CA ALA A 90 -40.96 -1.68 39.83
C ALA A 90 -42.07 -1.31 38.80
N SER A 91 -43.31 -1.74 39.00
CA SER A 91 -44.47 -0.96 39.50
C SER A 91 -45.00 0.11 38.53
N ASP A 92 -46.10 -0.16 37.82
CA ASP A 92 -47.44 0.38 38.16
C ASP A 92 -48.50 0.06 37.07
N LYS A 93 -49.64 -0.47 37.56
CA LYS A 93 -51.05 -0.26 37.14
C LYS A 93 -51.48 -0.61 35.70
N ASP A 94 -52.66 -1.14 35.40
CA ASP A 94 -53.81 -1.75 36.09
C ASP A 94 -54.70 -2.30 34.93
N ASP A 95 -55.76 -3.03 35.27
CA ASP A 95 -56.87 -3.55 34.45
C ASP A 95 -56.86 -5.05 34.08
N THR A 96 -58.01 -5.64 34.38
CA THR A 96 -58.36 -7.00 34.87
C THR A 96 -59.10 -7.82 33.76
N PRO A 97 -59.82 -8.95 34.01
CA PRO A 97 -59.74 -10.06 35.01
C PRO A 97 -59.93 -11.51 34.41
N GLN A 98 -59.94 -12.52 35.32
CA GLN A 98 -60.43 -13.92 35.22
C GLN A 98 -59.48 -14.96 34.57
N GLU A 99 -59.26 -16.18 35.08
CA GLU A 99 -60.01 -17.05 36.02
C GLU A 99 -59.07 -18.12 36.65
N ALA A 100 -59.57 -18.83 37.68
CA ALA A 100 -58.84 -19.57 38.74
C ALA A 100 -58.52 -21.08 38.40
N PRO A 101 -58.32 -22.02 39.37
CA PRO A 101 -57.33 -22.13 40.47
C PRO A 101 -56.63 -23.54 40.55
N LEU A 102 -55.94 -23.80 41.69
CA LEU A 102 -55.64 -25.10 42.35
C LEU A 102 -54.28 -25.74 41.97
N THR A 103 -53.43 -26.30 42.84
CA THR A 103 -53.44 -26.76 44.25
C THR A 103 -51.97 -27.10 44.61
N ALA A 104 -51.42 -26.63 45.72
CA ALA A 104 -51.27 -27.31 47.02
C ALA A 104 -50.04 -28.23 47.20
N ASN A 105 -49.49 -28.11 48.42
CA ASN A 105 -48.64 -29.01 49.21
C ASN A 105 -47.12 -28.76 49.17
N ASN A 106 -46.53 -28.23 50.26
CA ASN A 106 -46.15 -28.91 51.52
C ASN A 106 -45.13 -30.03 51.27
N SER A 107 -44.03 -30.20 52.00
CA SER A 107 -43.59 -29.65 53.29
C SER A 107 -42.25 -30.31 53.65
N ASN A 108 -41.57 -29.76 54.65
CA ASN A 108 -40.66 -30.40 55.61
C ASN A 108 -39.15 -30.14 55.52
N ALA A 109 -38.73 -29.42 56.57
CA ALA A 109 -37.39 -29.27 57.12
C ALA A 109 -36.85 -30.57 57.73
N ARG A 110 -35.52 -30.65 57.88
CA ARG A 110 -34.88 -31.03 59.16
C ARG A 110 -33.39 -30.68 59.17
N ALA A 111 -32.97 -30.06 60.27
CA ALA A 111 -31.61 -29.71 60.64
C ALA A 111 -30.83 -30.90 61.22
N THR A 112 -29.49 -30.84 61.17
CA THR A 112 -28.61 -31.24 62.28
C THR A 112 -27.23 -30.59 62.14
N ARG A 113 -26.57 -30.44 63.29
CA ARG A 113 -25.50 -29.52 63.70
C ARG A 113 -24.42 -30.37 64.39
N GLU A 114 -23.15 -29.96 64.30
CA GLU A 114 -22.00 -30.22 65.23
C GLU A 114 -20.73 -29.76 64.46
N GLU A 115 -19.94 -28.72 64.77
CA GLU A 115 -19.40 -28.07 65.99
C GLU A 115 -18.25 -28.84 66.69
N SER A 116 -17.03 -28.25 66.65
CA SER A 116 -15.94 -28.24 67.67
C SER A 116 -14.56 -27.89 67.03
N SER A 117 -13.60 -27.15 67.59
CA SER A 117 -13.53 -26.03 68.56
C SER A 117 -12.04 -25.67 68.87
N VAL A 118 -11.70 -24.35 68.95
CA VAL A 118 -10.85 -23.66 69.99
C VAL A 118 -9.30 -23.91 70.00
N SER A 119 -8.32 -23.01 70.26
CA SER A 119 -8.10 -21.75 71.06
C SER A 119 -6.82 -21.00 70.56
N GLN A 120 -6.72 -19.67 70.37
CA GLN A 120 -6.35 -18.52 71.25
C GLN A 120 -5.01 -18.61 72.06
N SER A 121 -3.94 -17.86 71.70
CA SER A 121 -3.40 -16.53 72.16
C SER A 121 -2.63 -16.55 73.51
N PRO A 122 -1.56 -15.72 73.77
CA PRO A 122 -1.68 -14.26 73.92
C PRO A 122 -0.48 -13.38 73.49
N ARG A 123 -0.72 -12.06 73.60
CA ARG A 123 0.05 -10.87 73.22
C ARG A 123 1.02 -10.39 74.31
N ALA A 124 2.16 -9.80 73.93
CA ALA A 124 2.88 -8.82 74.76
C ALA A 124 3.64 -7.78 73.91
N THR A 125 3.63 -6.54 74.39
CA THR A 125 4.08 -5.29 73.79
C THR A 125 5.51 -4.92 74.18
N SER A 126 6.32 -4.41 73.24
CA SER A 126 7.36 -3.39 73.48
C SER A 126 7.84 -2.75 72.15
N LYS A 127 8.32 -1.51 72.24
CA LYS A 127 8.83 -0.62 71.17
C LYS A 127 10.18 -0.05 71.69
N PRO A 128 11.02 0.65 70.90
CA PRO A 128 11.73 0.28 69.67
C PRO A 128 13.28 0.46 69.81
N THR A 129 14.09 -0.17 68.95
CA THR A 129 15.47 0.29 68.67
C THR A 129 15.90 -0.13 67.26
N ALA A 130 16.42 0.81 66.47
CA ALA A 130 16.95 0.60 65.11
C ALA A 130 18.30 -0.17 65.17
N PRO A 131 18.73 -0.84 64.08
CA PRO A 131 19.53 -0.10 63.11
C PRO A 131 19.42 -0.55 61.64
N ALA A 132 20.05 0.29 60.81
CA ALA A 132 20.65 0.02 59.51
C ALA A 132 19.74 -0.01 58.27
N ALA A 133 19.92 1.06 57.49
CA ALA A 133 19.43 1.27 56.14
C ALA A 133 19.74 0.09 55.21
N ALA A 134 18.72 -0.69 54.89
CA ALA A 134 18.64 -1.34 53.59
C ALA A 134 17.94 -0.37 52.66
N THR A 135 18.69 0.27 51.77
CA THR A 135 18.14 1.03 50.65
C THR A 135 17.29 0.08 49.81
N ASP A 136 15.98 0.12 50.02
CA ASP A 136 14.99 -0.41 49.08
C ASP A 136 15.10 0.43 47.79
N ARG A 137 16.05 0.07 46.94
CA ARG A 137 16.13 0.56 45.55
C ARG A 137 15.00 -0.09 44.77
N ARG A 138 13.77 0.27 45.11
CA ARG A 138 12.64 0.03 44.24
C ARG A 138 12.87 0.85 42.97
N PRO A 139 12.92 0.23 41.78
CA PRO A 139 13.12 0.97 40.54
C PRO A 139 12.03 2.05 40.43
N PRO A 140 12.36 3.24 39.91
CA PRO A 140 11.41 4.34 39.84
C PRO A 140 10.18 3.86 39.09
N ARG A 141 8.99 3.99 39.71
CA ARG A 141 7.70 3.74 39.04
C ARG A 141 7.67 4.63 37.80
N ARG A 142 7.87 4.04 36.62
CA ARG A 142 7.72 4.72 35.33
C ARG A 142 6.29 5.28 35.28
N LYS A 143 6.15 6.60 35.45
CA LYS A 143 4.85 7.28 35.32
C LYS A 143 4.50 7.26 33.84
N ASP A 144 3.51 6.44 33.48
CA ASP A 144 2.98 6.39 32.12
C ASP A 144 2.48 7.79 31.71
N CYS A 145 3.08 8.42 30.70
CA CYS A 145 2.61 9.70 30.16
C CYS A 145 1.21 9.55 29.56
N PRO A 146 0.26 10.49 29.77
CA PRO A 146 -1.05 10.41 29.14
C PRO A 146 -0.94 10.38 27.60
N LEU A 147 -1.83 9.62 26.95
CA LEU A 147 -1.93 9.57 25.49
C LEU A 147 -2.50 10.91 25.00
N SER A 148 -1.67 11.75 24.38
CA SER A 148 -2.03 13.12 23.98
C SER A 148 -2.15 13.30 22.47
N THR A 149 -1.50 12.44 21.68
CA THR A 149 -1.47 12.52 20.21
C THR A 149 -1.67 11.15 19.59
N TRP A 150 -2.08 11.11 18.31
CA TRP A 150 -2.18 9.85 17.55
C TRP A 150 -0.88 9.04 17.60
N ASP A 151 0.27 9.69 17.44
CA ASP A 151 1.58 9.01 17.49
C ASP A 151 1.90 8.43 18.87
N SER A 152 1.40 9.04 19.94
CA SER A 152 1.57 8.52 21.31
C SER A 152 0.92 7.15 21.53
N TYR A 153 -0.06 6.76 20.69
CA TYR A 153 -0.70 5.43 20.76
C TYR A 153 0.21 4.29 20.34
N PHE A 154 1.25 4.59 19.56
CA PHE A 154 2.20 3.63 19.00
C PHE A 154 3.56 3.66 19.74
N THR A 155 3.69 4.47 20.81
CA THR A 155 4.95 4.60 21.54
C THR A 155 5.27 3.33 22.34
N THR A 156 6.43 2.73 22.06
CA THR A 156 6.94 1.53 22.73
C THR A 156 8.12 1.79 23.68
N LYS A 157 8.74 2.97 23.61
CA LYS A 157 9.88 3.36 24.45
C LYS A 157 9.40 3.87 25.80
N ASP A 158 10.09 3.45 26.86
CA ASP A 158 9.90 3.89 28.24
C ASP A 158 8.50 3.76 28.85
N VAL A 159 7.68 2.88 28.29
CA VAL A 159 6.32 2.58 28.77
C VAL A 159 6.25 1.27 29.55
N SER A 160 5.15 1.05 30.28
CA SER A 160 4.87 -0.23 30.92
C SER A 160 4.73 -1.38 29.90
N PRO A 161 5.02 -2.65 30.27
CA PRO A 161 4.92 -3.79 29.35
C PRO A 161 3.55 -3.93 28.68
N ARG A 162 2.47 -3.77 29.44
CA ARG A 162 1.09 -3.80 28.93
C ARG A 162 0.82 -2.69 27.92
N ARG A 163 1.38 -1.50 28.13
CA ARG A 163 1.26 -0.38 27.18
C ARG A 163 2.09 -0.62 25.93
N LYS A 164 3.28 -1.22 26.06
CA LYS A 164 4.11 -1.63 24.92
C LYS A 164 3.35 -2.65 24.05
N GLU A 165 2.79 -3.69 24.65
CA GLU A 165 2.01 -4.72 23.95
C GLU A 165 0.80 -4.11 23.23
N ALA A 166 0.03 -3.24 23.90
CA ALA A 166 -1.09 -2.55 23.28
C ALA A 166 -0.65 -1.63 22.10
N ALA A 167 0.50 -0.95 22.23
CA ALA A 167 1.04 -0.12 21.16
C ALA A 167 1.46 -0.96 19.93
N VAL A 168 2.07 -2.12 20.16
CA VAL A 168 2.47 -3.07 19.11
C VAL A 168 1.24 -3.63 18.38
N LEU A 169 0.20 -4.04 19.10
CA LEU A 169 -1.05 -4.53 18.49
C LEU A 169 -1.78 -3.44 17.69
N ARG A 170 -1.76 -2.19 18.18
CA ARG A 170 -2.31 -1.05 17.41
C ARG A 170 -1.50 -0.79 16.15
N HIS A 171 -0.17 -0.83 16.24
CA HIS A 171 0.70 -0.68 15.07
C HIS A 171 0.36 -1.74 14.02
N PHE A 172 0.25 -3.00 14.43
CA PHE A 172 -0.19 -4.07 13.53
C PHE A 172 -1.52 -3.72 12.85
N ARG A 173 -2.57 -3.45 13.64
CA ARG A 173 -3.93 -3.29 13.10
C ARG A 173 -4.12 -2.03 12.26
N TYR A 174 -3.47 -0.92 12.61
CA TYR A 174 -3.73 0.39 12.01
C TYR A 174 -2.64 0.88 11.06
N LYS A 175 -1.46 0.25 11.05
CA LYS A 175 -0.35 0.60 10.16
C LYS A 175 0.04 -0.55 9.24
N MET A 176 0.16 -1.77 9.75
CA MET A 176 0.54 -2.92 8.92
C MET A 176 -0.61 -3.49 8.11
N VAL A 177 -1.76 -3.76 8.75
CA VAL A 177 -2.91 -4.40 8.09
C VAL A 177 -3.37 -3.62 6.84
N PRO A 178 -3.54 -2.29 6.85
CA PRO A 178 -3.92 -1.56 5.63
C PRO A 178 -2.92 -1.72 4.48
N TRP A 179 -1.64 -1.84 4.79
CA TRP A 179 -0.58 -2.09 3.81
C TRP A 179 -0.60 -3.55 3.32
N ILE A 180 -0.87 -4.51 4.20
CA ILE A 180 -1.02 -5.94 3.85
C ILE A 180 -2.24 -6.14 2.93
N GLU A 181 -3.37 -5.50 3.27
CA GLU A 181 -4.63 -5.50 2.52
C GLU A 181 -4.61 -4.56 1.31
N ALA A 182 -3.53 -3.81 1.09
CA ALA A 182 -3.40 -2.93 -0.06
C ALA A 182 -3.72 -3.75 -1.32
N GLY A 183 -4.63 -3.29 -2.17
CA GLY A 183 -5.06 -4.09 -3.32
C GLY A 183 -6.43 -4.78 -3.18
N ASP A 184 -6.95 -4.95 -1.96
CA ASP A 184 -8.29 -5.48 -1.72
C ASP A 184 -9.01 -4.77 -0.55
N PRO A 185 -9.73 -3.67 -0.84
CA PRO A 185 -10.50 -2.95 0.18
C PRO A 185 -11.64 -3.77 0.82
N ALA A 186 -12.00 -4.92 0.24
CA ALA A 186 -13.04 -5.80 0.77
C ALA A 186 -12.47 -6.94 1.62
N ALA A 187 -11.13 -7.05 1.75
CA ALA A 187 -10.47 -8.06 2.56
C ALA A 187 -10.98 -8.05 4.01
N GLN A 188 -11.12 -9.24 4.59
CA GLN A 188 -11.47 -9.41 6.00
C GLN A 188 -10.24 -9.74 6.87
N PHE A 189 -9.05 -9.76 6.26
CA PHE A 189 -7.79 -10.13 6.90
C PHE A 189 -7.61 -9.49 8.27
N GLY A 190 -7.79 -8.17 8.38
CA GLY A 190 -7.61 -7.43 9.62
C GLY A 190 -8.54 -7.85 10.76
N VAL A 191 -9.75 -8.34 10.46
CA VAL A 191 -10.68 -8.87 11.47
C VAL A 191 -10.30 -10.29 11.81
N ASP A 192 -10.16 -11.13 10.77
CA ASP A 192 -9.94 -12.56 10.91
C ASP A 192 -8.61 -12.88 11.60
N ILE A 193 -7.52 -12.18 11.26
CA ILE A 193 -6.21 -12.39 11.87
C ILE A 193 -6.20 -11.99 13.35
N MET A 194 -6.97 -10.95 13.71
CA MET A 194 -7.05 -10.48 15.09
C MET A 194 -7.89 -11.42 15.95
N GLN A 195 -9.01 -11.93 15.42
CA GLN A 195 -9.80 -12.98 16.09
C GLN A 195 -8.97 -14.26 16.23
N LEU A 196 -8.29 -14.70 15.16
CA LEU A 196 -7.42 -15.87 15.21
C LEU A 196 -6.29 -15.69 16.23
N SER A 197 -5.74 -14.48 16.39
CA SER A 197 -4.73 -14.20 17.41
C SER A 197 -5.25 -14.33 18.84
N GLN A 198 -6.53 -14.02 19.09
CA GLN A 198 -7.15 -14.18 20.40
C GLN A 198 -7.33 -15.65 20.77
N GLU A 199 -7.67 -16.47 19.77
CA GLU A 199 -7.88 -17.90 19.97
C GLU A 199 -6.57 -18.69 20.02
N ARG A 200 -5.56 -18.25 19.27
CA ARG A 200 -4.34 -19.01 18.99
C ARG A 200 -3.09 -18.22 19.42
N PRO A 201 -2.47 -18.58 20.57
CA PRO A 201 -1.25 -17.93 21.06
C PRO A 201 -0.09 -17.83 20.04
N PRO A 202 0.16 -18.84 19.18
CA PRO A 202 1.24 -18.74 18.18
C PRO A 202 1.03 -17.60 17.17
N ILE A 203 -0.23 -17.31 16.80
CA ILE A 203 -0.57 -16.22 15.88
C ILE A 203 -0.35 -14.88 16.58
N HIS A 204 -0.77 -14.74 17.84
CA HIS A 204 -0.50 -13.55 18.63
C HIS A 204 1.01 -13.26 18.72
N THR A 205 1.80 -14.28 19.02
CA THR A 205 3.26 -14.18 19.07
C THR A 205 3.85 -13.74 17.73
N ALA A 206 3.37 -14.30 16.62
CA ALA A 206 3.80 -13.90 15.28
C ALA A 206 3.45 -12.42 14.96
N ILE A 207 2.25 -11.96 15.34
CA ILE A 207 1.84 -10.55 15.20
C ILE A 207 2.76 -9.63 15.99
N VAL A 208 3.04 -9.96 17.26
CA VAL A 208 3.91 -9.15 18.12
C VAL A 208 5.34 -9.10 17.55
N ALA A 209 5.87 -10.23 17.12
CA ALA A 209 7.22 -10.32 16.55
C ALA A 209 7.37 -9.45 15.30
N ILE A 210 6.48 -9.59 14.31
CA ILE A 210 6.58 -8.84 13.05
C ILE A 210 6.34 -7.34 13.24
N SER A 211 5.43 -6.97 14.15
CA SER A 211 5.10 -5.57 14.43
C SER A 211 6.22 -4.86 15.19
N THR A 212 6.85 -5.56 16.14
CA THR A 212 8.02 -5.04 16.85
C THR A 212 9.18 -4.83 15.87
N LEU A 213 9.44 -5.81 15.00
CA LEU A 213 10.45 -5.69 13.96
C LEU A 213 10.22 -4.45 13.09
N GLN A 214 9.01 -4.25 12.56
CA GLN A 214 8.75 -3.11 11.69
C GLN A 214 8.88 -1.77 12.42
N LEU A 215 8.40 -1.68 13.67
CA LEU A 215 8.58 -0.48 14.50
C LEU A 215 10.05 -0.13 14.70
N ASP A 216 10.88 -1.13 14.98
CA ASP A 216 12.30 -0.92 15.21
C ASP A 216 13.03 -0.53 13.90
N LEU A 217 12.63 -1.11 12.76
CA LEU A 217 13.11 -0.71 11.42
C LEU A 217 12.75 0.75 11.12
N ILE A 218 11.50 1.15 11.34
CA ILE A 218 11.02 2.53 11.14
C ILE A 218 11.76 3.51 12.07
N ALA A 219 12.05 3.09 13.30
CA ALA A 219 12.80 3.89 14.26
C ALA A 219 14.31 3.99 13.94
N GLY A 220 14.79 3.33 12.89
CA GLY A 220 16.20 3.31 12.51
C GLY A 220 17.08 2.57 13.52
N LEU A 221 16.50 1.69 14.34
CA LEU A 221 17.22 0.96 15.38
C LEU A 221 17.89 -0.32 14.85
N ALA A 222 17.73 -0.61 13.56
CA ALA A 222 18.18 -1.84 12.91
C ALA A 222 19.68 -2.15 13.11
N GLY A 223 19.97 -3.07 14.04
CA GLY A 223 21.27 -3.71 14.23
C GLY A 223 21.18 -5.24 14.14
N HIS A 224 22.32 -5.92 14.00
CA HIS A 224 22.40 -7.39 13.89
C HIS A 224 21.71 -8.14 15.08
N ASP A 225 21.67 -7.53 16.27
CA ASP A 225 21.02 -8.06 17.47
C ASP A 225 19.48 -8.03 17.44
N MET A 226 18.87 -7.19 16.60
CA MET A 226 17.41 -7.02 16.56
C MET A 226 16.69 -8.14 15.81
N VAL A 227 17.22 -8.57 14.66
CA VAL A 227 16.69 -9.74 13.93
C VAL A 227 16.77 -10.99 14.83
N SER A 228 17.78 -11.07 15.71
CA SER A 228 17.89 -12.13 16.72
C SER A 228 16.78 -12.09 17.79
N LEU A 229 16.24 -10.91 18.13
CA LEU A 229 15.16 -10.75 19.11
C LEU A 229 13.79 -11.12 18.54
N ALA A 230 13.51 -10.77 17.27
CA ALA A 230 12.33 -11.24 16.54
C ALA A 230 12.38 -12.77 16.34
N TYR A 231 13.55 -13.31 15.98
CA TYR A 231 13.79 -14.75 15.90
C TYR A 231 13.61 -15.47 17.26
N ARG A 232 14.08 -14.88 18.37
CA ARG A 232 13.87 -15.42 19.73
C ARG A 232 12.40 -15.43 20.18
N GLN A 233 11.56 -14.59 19.57
CA GLN A 233 10.12 -14.55 19.82
C GLN A 233 9.35 -15.44 18.85
N ARG A 234 10.01 -16.18 17.94
CA ARG A 234 9.32 -17.07 17.02
C ARG A 234 8.59 -18.18 17.81
N PRO A 235 7.34 -18.51 17.47
CA PRO A 235 6.70 -19.68 18.04
C PRO A 235 7.55 -20.93 17.71
N SER A 236 7.77 -21.82 18.68
CA SER A 236 8.31 -23.15 18.39
C SER A 236 7.41 -23.85 17.36
N ASP A 237 7.98 -24.60 16.43
CA ASP A 237 7.20 -25.40 15.47
C ASP A 237 6.22 -26.34 16.17
N ASP A 238 6.58 -26.80 17.38
CA ASP A 238 5.76 -27.63 18.26
C ASP A 238 4.44 -26.95 18.66
N LEU A 239 4.42 -25.61 18.75
CA LEU A 239 3.22 -24.85 19.15
C LEU A 239 2.12 -24.86 18.08
N PHE A 240 2.44 -25.30 16.86
CA PHE A 240 1.51 -25.40 15.74
C PHE A 240 1.07 -26.84 15.43
N GLU A 241 1.57 -27.86 16.14
CA GLU A 241 1.44 -29.27 15.76
C GLU A 241 -0.01 -29.76 15.54
N HIS A 242 -0.97 -29.15 16.22
CA HIS A 242 -2.38 -29.57 16.14
C HIS A 242 -3.26 -28.69 15.25
N ASP A 243 -2.74 -27.60 14.66
CA ASP A 243 -3.51 -26.70 13.80
C ASP A 243 -2.76 -26.32 12.52
N LYS A 244 -3.02 -27.09 11.46
CA LYS A 244 -2.46 -26.85 10.13
C LYS A 244 -2.84 -25.49 9.54
N ARG A 245 -4.04 -24.96 9.86
CA ARG A 245 -4.50 -23.67 9.33
C ARG A 245 -3.74 -22.54 10.02
N ALA A 246 -3.69 -22.54 11.35
CA ALA A 246 -2.92 -21.55 12.11
C ALA A 246 -1.43 -21.62 11.76
N LYS A 247 -0.88 -22.83 11.57
CA LYS A 247 0.52 -22.99 11.12
C LYS A 247 0.80 -22.22 9.83
N ARG A 248 -0.01 -22.45 8.79
CA ARG A 248 0.15 -21.80 7.49
C ARG A 248 0.03 -20.29 7.57
N VAL A 249 -0.96 -19.79 8.33
CA VAL A 249 -1.14 -18.34 8.53
C VAL A 249 0.05 -17.75 9.29
N GLY A 250 0.50 -18.39 10.37
CA GLY A 250 1.64 -17.94 11.17
C GLY A 250 2.94 -17.94 10.39
N GLU A 251 3.22 -19.00 9.64
CA GLU A 251 4.39 -19.09 8.74
C GLU A 251 4.35 -18.03 7.64
N ALA A 252 3.19 -17.83 7.01
CA ALA A 252 3.04 -16.79 5.99
C ALA A 252 3.24 -15.39 6.58
N LEU A 253 2.73 -15.12 7.77
CA LEU A 253 2.94 -13.84 8.46
C LEU A 253 4.41 -13.63 8.85
N LEU A 254 5.06 -14.66 9.38
CA LEU A 254 6.48 -14.61 9.78
C LEU A 254 7.42 -14.52 8.57
N ALA A 255 7.02 -14.98 7.39
CA ALA A 255 7.82 -14.80 6.17
C ALA A 255 8.04 -13.31 5.83
N LEU A 256 7.19 -12.41 6.32
CA LEU A 256 7.38 -10.97 6.18
C LEU A 256 8.63 -10.46 6.93
N GLU A 257 9.14 -11.20 7.92
CA GLU A 257 10.39 -10.85 8.60
C GLU A 257 11.54 -10.76 7.60
N GLY A 258 11.65 -11.77 6.73
CA GLY A 258 12.65 -11.82 5.68
C GLY A 258 12.45 -10.69 4.68
N PHE A 259 11.19 -10.38 4.31
CA PHE A 259 10.88 -9.26 3.42
C PHE A 259 11.33 -7.91 4.00
N LEU A 260 10.93 -7.59 5.24
CA LEU A 260 11.22 -6.31 5.88
C LEU A 260 12.72 -6.15 6.19
N SER A 261 13.39 -7.24 6.55
CA SER A 261 14.81 -7.21 6.97
C SER A 261 15.79 -7.35 5.80
N SER A 262 15.32 -7.67 4.60
CA SER A 262 16.17 -7.83 3.42
C SER A 262 16.00 -6.71 2.42
N SER A 263 17.10 -6.39 1.74
CA SER A 263 17.10 -5.44 0.64
C SER A 263 16.26 -5.98 -0.54
N PRO A 264 15.52 -5.15 -1.30
CA PRO A 264 14.74 -5.59 -2.46
C PRO A 264 15.43 -6.53 -3.44
N SER A 265 16.74 -6.36 -3.66
CA SER A 265 17.56 -7.25 -4.47
C SER A 265 17.66 -8.70 -3.95
N ARG A 266 17.30 -8.94 -2.69
CA ARG A 266 17.31 -10.26 -2.01
C ARG A 266 15.93 -10.88 -1.85
N TRP A 267 14.86 -10.18 -2.21
CA TRP A 267 13.49 -10.69 -2.07
C TRP A 267 13.27 -12.03 -2.80
N ARG A 268 14.05 -12.32 -3.85
CA ARG A 268 13.99 -13.60 -4.57
C ARG A 268 14.35 -14.81 -3.71
N ASN A 269 15.22 -14.61 -2.72
CA ASN A 269 15.73 -15.70 -1.88
C ASN A 269 14.84 -15.96 -0.67
N LEU A 270 13.73 -15.22 -0.55
CA LEU A 270 12.81 -15.40 0.55
C LEU A 270 12.08 -16.74 0.42
N PRO A 271 11.90 -17.46 1.55
CA PRO A 271 11.17 -18.71 1.55
C PRO A 271 9.69 -18.43 1.34
N LEU A 272 9.25 -18.33 0.08
CA LEU A 272 7.85 -18.25 -0.32
C LEU A 272 7.21 -19.65 -0.28
N LEU A 273 7.36 -20.34 0.86
CA LEU A 273 7.05 -21.77 1.04
C LEU A 273 5.67 -22.14 0.51
N TYR A 274 4.67 -21.29 0.78
CA TYR A 274 3.29 -21.52 0.37
C TYR A 274 3.01 -21.21 -1.11
N MET A 275 3.81 -20.33 -1.75
CA MET A 275 3.61 -19.99 -3.17
C MET A 275 3.99 -21.14 -4.09
N LYS A 276 4.94 -22.00 -3.67
CA LYS A 276 5.27 -23.23 -4.42
C LYS A 276 4.14 -24.25 -4.35
N GLU A 277 3.42 -24.36 -3.24
CA GLU A 277 2.25 -25.25 -3.11
C GLU A 277 1.05 -24.72 -3.93
N VAL A 278 0.81 -23.40 -3.89
CA VAL A 278 -0.26 -22.72 -4.64
C VAL A 278 0.08 -22.58 -6.14
N SER A 279 1.33 -22.81 -6.56
CA SER A 279 1.77 -22.78 -7.97
C SER A 279 1.06 -23.83 -8.86
N SER A 280 0.33 -24.78 -8.26
CA SER A 280 -0.51 -25.78 -8.92
C SER A 280 -1.79 -25.20 -9.54
N ASN A 281 -1.68 -24.19 -10.41
CA ASN A 281 -2.80 -23.52 -11.10
C ASN A 281 -3.92 -22.98 -10.18
N VAL A 282 -3.64 -22.82 -8.88
CA VAL A 282 -4.63 -22.39 -7.89
C VAL A 282 -4.74 -20.86 -7.89
N SER A 283 -5.96 -20.35 -8.04
CA SER A 283 -6.25 -18.92 -7.88
C SER A 283 -6.21 -18.53 -6.40
N ALA A 284 -5.72 -17.33 -6.09
CA ALA A 284 -5.77 -16.76 -4.76
C ALA A 284 -7.18 -16.78 -4.16
N SER A 285 -8.24 -16.64 -4.98
CA SER A 285 -9.62 -16.60 -4.51
C SER A 285 -10.13 -17.92 -3.93
N THR A 286 -9.40 -19.03 -4.14
CA THR A 286 -9.74 -20.35 -3.58
C THR A 286 -9.13 -20.58 -2.19
N VAL A 287 -8.22 -19.71 -1.76
CA VAL A 287 -7.62 -19.73 -0.43
C VAL A 287 -8.55 -18.97 0.52
N GLU A 288 -8.78 -19.49 1.72
CA GLU A 288 -9.58 -18.81 2.74
C GLU A 288 -8.78 -17.71 3.47
N GLU A 289 -9.49 -16.70 3.99
CA GLU A 289 -8.89 -15.71 4.89
C GLU A 289 -8.52 -16.35 6.24
N PRO A 290 -7.51 -15.81 6.96
CA PRO A 290 -6.66 -14.66 6.62
C PRO A 290 -5.47 -15.01 5.69
N LEU A 291 -5.31 -16.27 5.29
CA LEU A 291 -4.17 -16.71 4.50
C LEU A 291 -4.20 -16.13 3.08
N GLN A 292 -5.40 -15.97 2.51
CA GLN A 292 -5.61 -15.41 1.17
C GLN A 292 -4.88 -14.07 0.98
N THR A 293 -5.09 -13.11 1.89
CA THR A 293 -4.48 -11.78 1.79
C THR A 293 -2.95 -11.84 1.91
N LEU A 294 -2.42 -12.69 2.79
CA LEU A 294 -0.96 -12.91 2.91
C LEU A 294 -0.36 -13.51 1.62
N CYS A 295 -1.04 -14.48 1.00
CA CYS A 295 -0.62 -15.03 -0.28
C CYS A 295 -0.58 -13.95 -1.39
N ARG A 296 -1.57 -13.05 -1.42
CA ARG A 296 -1.57 -11.93 -2.40
C ARG A 296 -0.43 -10.95 -2.14
N LEU A 297 -0.07 -10.68 -0.90
CA LEU A 297 1.12 -9.88 -0.58
C LEU A 297 2.40 -10.58 -1.05
N HIS A 298 2.56 -11.87 -0.76
CA HIS A 298 3.72 -12.66 -1.19
C HIS A 298 3.87 -12.72 -2.72
N ALA A 299 2.76 -12.84 -3.45
CA ALA A 299 2.77 -12.73 -4.91
C ALA A 299 3.34 -11.40 -5.39
N ARG A 300 2.93 -10.29 -4.78
CA ARG A 300 3.43 -8.95 -5.14
C ARG A 300 4.91 -8.77 -4.83
N ILE A 301 5.41 -9.36 -3.73
CA ILE A 301 6.85 -9.41 -3.40
C ILE A 301 7.62 -10.20 -4.47
N ASP A 302 7.11 -11.35 -4.91
CA ASP A 302 7.71 -12.17 -5.96
C ASP A 302 7.75 -11.44 -7.32
N LEU A 303 6.65 -10.79 -7.72
CA LEU A 303 6.61 -9.97 -8.94
C LEU A 303 7.60 -8.80 -8.88
N ALA A 304 7.67 -8.10 -7.74
CA ALA A 304 8.64 -7.04 -7.52
C ALA A 304 10.08 -7.54 -7.63
N SER A 305 10.37 -8.70 -7.04
CA SER A 305 11.67 -9.33 -7.15
C SER A 305 12.00 -9.76 -8.58
N SER A 306 11.01 -10.25 -9.34
CA SER A 306 11.16 -10.63 -10.75
C SER A 306 11.52 -9.41 -11.61
N ILE A 307 10.86 -8.26 -11.41
CA ILE A 307 11.18 -6.98 -12.06
C ILE A 307 12.66 -6.60 -11.82
N LEU A 308 13.15 -6.73 -10.59
CA LEU A 308 14.49 -6.28 -10.21
C LEU A 308 15.61 -7.22 -10.63
N THR A 309 15.36 -8.53 -10.62
CA THR A 309 16.38 -9.56 -10.85
C THR A 309 16.42 -10.09 -12.29
N GLY A 310 15.39 -9.79 -13.10
CA GLY A 310 15.29 -10.28 -14.47
C GLY A 310 15.08 -11.80 -14.55
N GLN A 311 14.45 -12.37 -13.54
CA GLN A 311 14.20 -13.80 -13.40
C GLN A 311 12.69 -14.08 -13.39
N PRO A 312 12.21 -15.25 -13.83
CA PRO A 312 10.77 -15.52 -13.87
C PRO A 312 10.18 -15.56 -12.45
N PRO A 313 8.95 -15.07 -12.24
CA PRO A 313 8.27 -15.14 -10.96
C PRO A 313 7.86 -16.60 -10.65
N VAL A 314 7.70 -16.92 -9.37
CA VAL A 314 7.15 -18.21 -8.90
C VAL A 314 5.62 -18.19 -8.95
N THR A 315 5.03 -17.01 -8.79
CA THR A 315 3.59 -16.76 -8.84
C THR A 315 3.02 -17.24 -10.16
N SER A 316 2.09 -18.20 -10.14
CA SER A 316 1.47 -18.73 -11.36
C SER A 316 0.72 -17.63 -12.13
N ILE A 317 0.69 -17.79 -13.46
CA ILE A 317 -0.12 -16.95 -14.34
C ILE A 317 -1.61 -17.03 -13.94
N THR A 318 -2.14 -18.10 -13.36
CA THR A 318 -3.58 -18.12 -13.00
C THR A 318 -3.89 -17.54 -11.62
N PHE A 319 -2.88 -17.10 -10.87
CA PHE A 319 -3.02 -16.74 -9.46
C PHE A 319 -3.99 -15.57 -9.22
N HIS A 320 -3.99 -14.57 -10.09
CA HIS A 320 -4.85 -13.39 -9.98
C HIS A 320 -6.21 -13.56 -10.70
N THR A 321 -6.47 -14.72 -11.30
CA THR A 321 -7.72 -15.02 -12.02
C THR A 321 -8.88 -15.19 -11.02
N PRO A 322 -10.08 -14.62 -11.26
CA PRO A 322 -11.24 -14.88 -10.41
C PRO A 322 -11.65 -16.38 -10.43
N GLY A 323 -11.84 -17.00 -9.27
CA GLY A 323 -11.92 -18.46 -9.15
C GLY A 323 -13.22 -19.16 -9.57
N SER A 324 -14.31 -18.45 -9.87
CA SER A 324 -15.57 -19.12 -10.29
C SER A 324 -16.60 -18.14 -10.85
N ARG A 325 -16.29 -17.48 -11.96
CA ARG A 325 -17.32 -16.91 -12.83
C ARG A 325 -16.88 -17.20 -14.26
N THR A 326 -17.83 -17.63 -15.10
CA THR A 326 -17.71 -17.42 -16.54
C THR A 326 -17.13 -16.02 -16.77
N PRO A 327 -16.18 -15.80 -17.70
CA PRO A 327 -15.65 -14.47 -17.98
C PRO A 327 -16.78 -13.60 -18.52
N SER A 328 -17.62 -13.10 -17.61
CA SER A 328 -18.62 -12.08 -17.85
C SER A 328 -17.82 -10.84 -18.19
N THR A 329 -18.15 -10.27 -19.33
CA THR A 329 -17.68 -8.99 -19.85
C THR A 329 -17.12 -8.06 -18.76
N ALA A 330 -15.79 -7.90 -18.78
CA ALA A 330 -14.97 -6.94 -18.04
C ALA A 330 -15.50 -6.55 -16.64
N ASP A 331 -14.98 -7.20 -15.58
CA ASP A 331 -15.11 -6.68 -14.21
C ASP A 331 -14.58 -5.23 -14.17
N THR A 332 -15.49 -4.29 -13.97
CA THR A 332 -15.19 -2.85 -13.91
C THR A 332 -14.95 -2.37 -12.48
N SER A 333 -15.04 -3.27 -11.50
CA SER A 333 -14.73 -2.94 -10.11
C SER A 333 -13.25 -2.56 -9.97
N PRO A 334 -12.92 -1.62 -9.06
CA PRO A 334 -11.53 -1.26 -8.83
C PRO A 334 -10.62 -2.44 -8.50
N THR A 335 -11.09 -3.36 -7.65
CA THR A 335 -10.36 -4.57 -7.28
C THR A 335 -10.15 -5.51 -8.46
N GLY A 336 -11.19 -5.73 -9.29
CA GLY A 336 -11.10 -6.55 -10.49
C GLY A 336 -10.07 -6.02 -11.49
N ILE A 337 -10.06 -4.71 -11.72
CA ILE A 337 -9.10 -4.06 -12.61
C ILE A 337 -7.68 -4.13 -12.06
N TYR A 338 -7.49 -3.96 -10.74
CA TYR A 338 -6.19 -4.13 -10.12
C TYR A 338 -5.66 -5.57 -10.29
N ASN A 339 -6.48 -6.58 -9.98
CA ASN A 339 -6.12 -7.99 -10.19
C ASN A 339 -5.80 -8.28 -11.66
N TRP A 340 -6.58 -7.73 -12.61
CA TRP A 340 -6.30 -7.82 -14.04
C TRP A 340 -4.95 -7.20 -14.40
N SER A 341 -4.57 -6.08 -13.79
CA SER A 341 -3.28 -5.43 -14.06
C SER A 341 -2.10 -6.26 -13.54
N LEU A 342 -2.23 -6.86 -12.35
CA LEU A 342 -1.23 -7.80 -11.81
C LEU A 342 -1.12 -9.06 -12.67
N GLN A 343 -2.25 -9.59 -13.13
CA GLN A 343 -2.30 -10.71 -14.07
C GLN A 343 -1.50 -10.44 -15.35
N HIS A 344 -1.61 -9.23 -15.91
CA HIS A 344 -0.86 -8.82 -17.10
C HIS A 344 0.64 -8.68 -16.81
N LEU A 345 1.00 -8.13 -15.65
CA LEU A 345 2.38 -8.05 -15.20
C LEU A 345 2.99 -9.45 -15.02
N THR A 346 2.30 -10.36 -14.34
CA THR A 346 2.73 -11.76 -14.17
C THR A 346 2.94 -12.42 -15.53
N SER A 347 1.99 -12.26 -16.45
CA SER A 347 2.09 -12.81 -17.82
C SER A 347 3.28 -12.24 -18.60
N CYS A 348 3.53 -10.92 -18.46
CA CYS A 348 4.67 -10.25 -19.08
C CYS A 348 6.00 -10.78 -18.54
N LEU A 349 6.14 -10.90 -17.22
CA LEU A 349 7.36 -11.38 -16.57
C LEU A 349 7.68 -12.83 -16.96
N HIS A 350 6.68 -13.71 -17.05
CA HIS A 350 6.89 -15.06 -17.62
C HIS A 350 7.25 -15.00 -19.09
N LEU A 351 6.59 -14.16 -19.90
CA LEU A 351 6.88 -14.06 -21.33
C LEU A 351 8.34 -13.65 -21.59
N ILE A 352 8.88 -12.70 -20.83
CA ILE A 352 10.24 -12.17 -21.04
C ILE A 352 11.34 -13.00 -20.35
N HIS A 353 11.03 -13.73 -19.26
CA HIS A 353 12.04 -14.47 -18.49
C HIS A 353 11.91 -16.00 -18.57
N ASN A 354 10.77 -16.55 -18.97
CA ASN A 354 10.54 -17.99 -19.10
C ASN A 354 9.40 -18.33 -20.07
N SER A 355 9.67 -18.26 -21.37
CA SER A 355 8.66 -18.46 -22.43
C SER A 355 8.03 -19.87 -22.48
N ALA A 356 8.58 -20.83 -21.73
CA ALA A 356 8.16 -22.23 -21.71
C ALA A 356 6.91 -22.50 -20.83
N GLN A 357 6.54 -21.59 -19.92
CA GLN A 357 5.42 -21.78 -18.96
C GLN A 357 4.08 -21.19 -19.40
N LEU A 358 4.00 -20.51 -20.55
CA LEU A 358 2.72 -19.98 -21.02
C LEU A 358 1.92 -21.07 -21.76
N PRO A 359 0.61 -21.21 -21.51
CA PRO A 359 -0.24 -22.14 -22.24
C PRO A 359 -0.11 -21.94 -23.76
N SER A 360 0.06 -23.04 -24.49
CA SER A 360 0.05 -23.05 -25.94
C SER A 360 -1.27 -22.46 -26.44
N ILE A 361 -1.23 -21.47 -27.34
CA ILE A 361 -2.43 -21.10 -28.10
C ILE A 361 -2.77 -22.32 -28.98
N PRO A 362 -4.00 -22.87 -28.94
CA PRO A 362 -4.37 -23.94 -29.84
C PRO A 362 -4.35 -23.38 -31.27
N SER A 363 -3.32 -23.71 -32.04
CA SER A 363 -3.30 -23.48 -33.48
C SER A 363 -3.81 -24.75 -34.16
N PRO A 364 -4.92 -24.70 -34.91
CA PRO A 364 -5.28 -25.81 -35.77
C PRO A 364 -4.23 -25.90 -36.88
N GLN A 365 -3.50 -27.01 -36.93
CA GLN A 365 -2.60 -27.45 -38.01
C GLN A 365 -1.24 -26.71 -38.15
N SER A 366 -0.15 -27.32 -37.67
CA SER A 366 1.18 -27.23 -38.32
C SER A 366 2.19 -28.27 -37.74
N PRO A 367 3.14 -28.78 -38.57
CA PRO A 367 4.11 -29.81 -38.20
C PRO A 367 5.28 -29.24 -37.36
N PRO A 368 6.15 -30.09 -36.76
CA PRO A 368 7.07 -29.66 -35.71
C PRO A 368 8.31 -28.94 -36.28
N ALA A 369 8.25 -27.61 -36.34
CA ALA A 369 9.42 -26.75 -36.49
C ALA A 369 9.68 -26.00 -35.17
N ALA A 370 10.38 -26.64 -34.23
CA ALA A 370 10.43 -26.24 -32.82
C ALA A 370 11.10 -24.87 -32.55
N SER A 371 11.97 -24.35 -33.42
CA SER A 371 12.67 -23.08 -33.17
C SER A 371 11.98 -21.84 -33.79
N LEU A 372 11.37 -22.00 -34.98
CA LEU A 372 10.57 -20.95 -35.64
C LEU A 372 9.19 -20.78 -34.99
N SER A 373 8.60 -21.88 -34.49
CA SER A 373 7.32 -21.88 -33.77
C SER A 373 7.38 -21.10 -32.44
N ALA A 374 8.47 -21.22 -31.68
CA ALA A 374 8.64 -20.52 -30.41
C ALA A 374 8.72 -18.98 -30.57
N HIS A 375 9.41 -18.51 -31.61
CA HIS A 375 9.53 -17.07 -31.92
C HIS A 375 8.21 -16.47 -32.46
N ALA A 376 7.48 -17.22 -33.30
CA ALA A 376 6.13 -16.87 -33.71
C ALA A 376 5.19 -16.79 -32.49
N GLY A 377 5.29 -17.76 -31.58
CA GLY A 377 4.55 -17.78 -30.32
C GLY A 377 4.92 -16.63 -29.37
N PHE A 378 6.19 -16.26 -29.24
CA PHE A 378 6.61 -15.09 -28.46
C PHE A 378 6.02 -13.80 -29.04
N SER A 379 6.18 -13.57 -30.35
CA SER A 379 5.72 -12.34 -31.00
C SER A 379 4.20 -12.18 -30.92
N ALA A 380 3.44 -13.27 -31.11
CA ALA A 380 1.99 -13.26 -30.97
C ALA A 380 1.55 -12.97 -29.52
N ARG A 381 2.17 -13.61 -28.52
CA ARG A 381 1.88 -13.38 -27.09
C ARG A 381 2.25 -11.96 -26.66
N TRP A 382 3.40 -11.46 -27.11
CA TRP A 382 3.82 -10.08 -26.90
C TRP A 382 2.79 -9.10 -27.49
N PHE A 383 2.38 -9.32 -28.74
CA PHE A 383 1.42 -8.44 -29.42
C PHE A 383 0.04 -8.45 -28.74
N SER A 384 -0.40 -9.62 -28.29
CA SER A 384 -1.64 -9.77 -27.52
C SER A 384 -1.58 -9.00 -26.20
N LEU A 385 -0.53 -9.20 -25.39
CA LEU A 385 -0.36 -8.49 -24.12
C LEU A 385 -0.23 -6.98 -24.32
N TRP A 386 0.56 -6.55 -25.31
CA TRP A 386 0.69 -5.13 -25.65
C TRP A 386 -0.65 -4.52 -26.03
N THR A 387 -1.38 -5.15 -26.96
CA THR A 387 -2.68 -4.67 -27.44
C THR A 387 -3.69 -4.61 -26.30
N SER A 388 -3.70 -5.62 -25.41
CA SER A 388 -4.55 -5.65 -24.21
C SER A 388 -4.24 -4.47 -23.29
N CYS A 389 -2.97 -4.23 -22.97
CA CYS A 389 -2.53 -3.10 -22.14
C CYS A 389 -2.94 -1.74 -22.76
N GLN A 390 -2.68 -1.54 -24.05
CA GLN A 390 -3.02 -0.28 -24.71
C GLN A 390 -4.53 -0.05 -24.82
N THR A 391 -5.30 -1.13 -25.07
CA THR A 391 -6.76 -1.08 -25.10
C THR A 391 -7.32 -0.72 -23.74
N TRP A 392 -6.81 -1.32 -22.66
CA TRP A 392 -7.20 -0.96 -21.31
C TRP A 392 -6.86 0.50 -21.02
N PHE A 393 -5.63 0.96 -21.30
CA PHE A 393 -5.25 2.34 -21.00
C PHE A 393 -6.14 3.36 -21.74
N ALA A 394 -6.46 3.12 -23.01
CA ALA A 394 -7.36 3.97 -23.79
C ALA A 394 -8.79 3.99 -23.24
N ASN A 395 -9.27 2.87 -22.71
CA ASN A 395 -10.68 2.68 -22.32
C ASN A 395 -10.93 2.60 -20.80
N ARG A 396 -9.89 2.77 -19.96
CA ARG A 396 -9.99 2.57 -18.50
C ARG A 396 -11.08 3.47 -17.89
N PRO A 397 -11.84 2.99 -16.91
CA PRO A 397 -12.93 3.75 -16.30
C PRO A 397 -12.42 4.99 -15.54
N LEU A 398 -13.32 5.93 -15.23
CA LEU A 398 -12.98 7.16 -14.51
C LEU A 398 -12.33 6.89 -13.15
N THR A 399 -12.71 5.81 -12.46
CA THR A 399 -12.12 5.36 -11.20
C THR A 399 -10.64 4.99 -11.32
N MET A 400 -10.14 4.74 -12.53
CA MET A 400 -8.76 4.35 -12.84
C MET A 400 -7.98 5.45 -13.54
N ARG A 401 -8.59 6.62 -13.78
CA ARG A 401 -7.94 7.78 -14.37
C ARG A 401 -7.50 8.74 -13.26
N PRO A 402 -6.39 9.47 -13.45
CA PRO A 402 -6.11 10.60 -12.58
C PRO A 402 -7.22 11.65 -12.72
N ILE A 403 -7.64 12.23 -11.59
CA ILE A 403 -8.58 13.36 -11.57
C ILE A 403 -7.90 14.67 -12.02
N LEU A 404 -6.58 14.74 -11.83
CA LEU A 404 -5.70 15.82 -12.27
C LEU A 404 -4.47 15.21 -12.92
N ASP A 405 -4.14 15.62 -14.15
CA ASP A 405 -2.98 15.16 -14.91
C ASP A 405 -2.24 16.38 -15.48
N ILE A 406 -1.16 16.79 -14.79
CA ILE A 406 -0.28 17.87 -15.22
C ILE A 406 0.99 17.24 -15.78
N ARG A 407 1.30 17.55 -17.04
CA ARG A 407 2.45 16.98 -17.73
C ARG A 407 3.77 17.57 -17.23
N SER A 408 4.88 16.87 -17.45
CA SER A 408 6.23 17.26 -17.00
C SER A 408 6.58 18.74 -17.29
N VAL A 409 6.27 19.24 -18.49
CA VAL A 409 6.56 20.63 -18.90
C VAL A 409 5.75 21.67 -18.12
N GLU A 410 4.53 21.32 -17.72
CA GLU A 410 3.62 22.18 -16.96
C GLU A 410 3.91 22.05 -15.45
N ALA A 411 4.29 20.87 -14.98
CA ALA A 411 4.65 20.62 -13.59
C ALA A 411 5.79 21.54 -13.14
N GLY A 412 6.85 21.67 -13.95
CA GLY A 412 7.95 22.60 -13.68
C GLY A 412 7.57 24.09 -13.71
N GLN A 413 6.38 24.44 -14.21
CA GLN A 413 5.86 25.82 -14.15
C GLN A 413 5.04 26.08 -12.87
N ILE A 414 4.41 25.05 -12.32
CA ILE A 414 3.61 25.14 -11.10
C ILE A 414 4.53 25.18 -9.88
N GLU A 415 5.58 24.36 -9.88
CA GLU A 415 6.58 24.30 -8.82
C GLU A 415 7.96 24.67 -9.37
N PRO A 416 8.26 25.96 -9.57
CA PRO A 416 9.53 26.40 -10.17
C PRO A 416 10.75 26.04 -9.32
N ASN A 417 10.55 25.73 -8.04
CA ASN A 417 11.60 25.27 -7.13
C ASN A 417 11.82 23.75 -7.19
N ASP A 418 10.89 22.98 -7.80
CA ASP A 418 11.09 21.55 -8.06
C ASP A 418 11.64 21.35 -9.47
N GLY A 419 12.97 21.19 -9.55
CA GLY A 419 13.68 20.93 -10.79
C GLY A 419 13.45 19.53 -11.37
N SER A 420 12.74 18.62 -10.68
CA SER A 420 12.52 17.25 -11.16
C SER A 420 11.62 17.18 -12.39
N SER A 421 10.67 18.12 -12.50
CA SER A 421 9.65 18.17 -13.57
C SER A 421 8.93 16.83 -13.78
N PHE A 422 8.76 16.02 -12.75
CA PHE A 422 7.91 14.83 -12.85
C PHE A 422 6.45 15.21 -13.10
N PRO A 423 5.68 14.41 -13.85
CA PRO A 423 4.25 14.67 -14.03
C PRO A 423 3.52 14.61 -12.68
N ILE A 424 2.52 15.47 -12.51
CA ILE A 424 1.69 15.51 -11.30
C ILE A 424 0.35 14.87 -11.64
N GLN A 425 0.18 13.63 -11.16
CA GLN A 425 -1.03 12.85 -11.34
C GLN A 425 -1.68 12.56 -9.99
N VAL A 426 -2.89 13.07 -9.81
CA VAL A 426 -3.68 12.86 -8.60
C VAL A 426 -4.72 11.79 -8.88
N TYR A 427 -4.70 10.72 -8.10
CA TYR A 427 -5.68 9.64 -8.17
C TYR A 427 -6.66 9.73 -7.00
N THR A 428 -7.86 9.18 -7.21
CA THR A 428 -8.92 9.22 -6.19
C THR A 428 -8.90 8.02 -5.25
N ASN A 429 -8.09 7.01 -5.53
CA ASN A 429 -7.96 5.79 -4.74
C ASN A 429 -6.61 5.09 -5.01
N ALA A 430 -6.13 4.33 -4.02
CA ALA A 430 -4.84 3.63 -4.11
C ALA A 430 -4.83 2.49 -5.16
N LEU A 431 -5.97 1.85 -5.43
CA LEU A 431 -6.05 0.80 -6.46
C LEU A 431 -5.77 1.36 -7.86
N ALA A 432 -6.22 2.57 -8.14
CA ALA A 432 -5.92 3.26 -9.38
C ALA A 432 -4.42 3.55 -9.52
N ILE A 433 -3.76 3.97 -8.43
CA ILE A 433 -2.30 4.14 -8.39
C ILE A 433 -1.62 2.83 -8.76
N HIS A 434 -1.93 1.75 -8.05
CA HIS A 434 -1.27 0.46 -8.26
C HIS A 434 -1.55 -0.13 -9.65
N ALA A 435 -2.80 -0.05 -10.14
CA ALA A 435 -3.16 -0.54 -11.46
C ALA A 435 -2.46 0.24 -12.58
N ASN A 436 -2.32 1.57 -12.45
CA ASN A 436 -1.59 2.37 -13.42
C ASN A 436 -0.08 2.08 -13.34
N VAL A 437 0.51 1.95 -12.16
CA VAL A 437 1.93 1.55 -12.00
C VAL A 437 2.17 0.19 -12.64
N ALA A 438 1.31 -0.81 -12.38
CA ALA A 438 1.37 -2.13 -13.00
C ALA A 438 1.27 -2.06 -14.53
N TYR A 439 0.37 -1.24 -15.08
CA TYR A 439 0.30 -0.99 -16.52
C TYR A 439 1.59 -0.38 -17.08
N HIS A 440 2.13 0.66 -16.42
CA HIS A 440 3.31 1.36 -16.93
C HIS A 440 4.54 0.47 -16.88
N ILE A 441 4.77 -0.29 -15.81
CA ILE A 441 5.92 -1.20 -15.72
C ILE A 441 5.78 -2.36 -16.70
N THR A 442 4.58 -2.92 -16.87
CA THR A 442 4.29 -3.96 -17.89
C THR A 442 4.61 -3.45 -19.29
N SER A 443 4.10 -2.26 -19.64
CA SER A 443 4.34 -1.65 -20.97
C SER A 443 5.82 -1.34 -21.19
N LEU A 444 6.52 -0.84 -20.17
CA LEU A 444 7.95 -0.57 -20.24
C LEU A 444 8.76 -1.84 -20.49
N LEU A 445 8.48 -2.91 -19.75
CA LEU A 445 9.14 -4.21 -19.92
C LEU A 445 8.87 -4.81 -21.31
N LEU A 446 7.64 -4.69 -21.81
CA LEU A 446 7.28 -5.11 -23.18
C LEU A 446 8.04 -4.30 -24.23
N LEU A 447 8.15 -2.97 -24.08
CA LEU A 447 8.92 -2.13 -25.00
C LEU A 447 10.42 -2.49 -24.99
N ALA A 448 10.99 -2.78 -23.82
CA ALA A 448 12.38 -3.22 -23.69
C ALA A 448 12.64 -4.56 -24.42
N HIS A 449 11.61 -5.41 -24.53
CA HIS A 449 11.68 -6.72 -25.19
C HIS A 449 10.85 -6.80 -26.48
N LYS A 450 10.68 -5.67 -27.18
CA LYS A 450 9.89 -5.61 -28.42
C LYS A 450 10.50 -6.50 -29.52
N PRO A 451 9.72 -7.38 -30.19
CA PRO A 451 10.22 -8.15 -31.33
C PRO A 451 10.74 -7.25 -32.46
N ARG A 452 11.96 -7.52 -32.95
CA ARG A 452 12.71 -6.64 -33.87
C ARG A 452 11.96 -6.26 -35.16
N LEU A 453 11.09 -7.11 -35.67
CA LEU A 453 10.39 -6.92 -36.95
C LEU A 453 8.93 -6.46 -36.80
N LEU A 454 8.44 -6.32 -35.56
CA LEU A 454 7.06 -5.97 -35.31
C LEU A 454 6.88 -4.45 -35.36
N LYS A 455 6.16 -3.98 -36.38
CA LYS A 455 5.74 -2.56 -36.47
C LYS A 455 4.55 -2.34 -35.54
N LEU A 456 4.61 -1.28 -34.75
CA LEU A 456 3.49 -0.91 -33.89
C LEU A 456 2.45 -0.16 -34.72
N PRO A 457 1.14 -0.38 -34.51
CA PRO A 457 0.09 0.45 -35.11
C PRO A 457 0.26 1.89 -34.59
N GLY A 458 0.96 2.74 -35.36
CA GLY A 458 1.40 4.05 -34.88
C GLY A 458 2.54 4.70 -35.66
N ASP A 459 3.33 3.92 -36.42
CA ASP A 459 4.47 4.43 -37.20
C ASP A 459 4.06 5.30 -38.42
N SER A 460 2.77 5.59 -38.60
CA SER A 460 2.24 6.47 -39.64
C SER A 460 2.00 7.88 -39.07
N HIS A 461 2.56 8.87 -39.76
CA HIS A 461 2.76 10.29 -39.39
C HIS A 461 1.50 11.13 -39.04
N ARG A 462 0.34 10.52 -38.75
CA ARG A 462 -0.96 11.19 -38.56
C ARG A 462 -1.77 10.70 -37.34
N GLN A 463 -1.15 10.43 -36.18
CA GLN A 463 -1.90 9.96 -34.99
C GLN A 463 -1.96 10.95 -33.82
N ARG A 464 -3.01 10.76 -32.99
CA ARG A 464 -3.32 11.54 -31.78
C ARG A 464 -2.17 11.52 -30.76
N PRO A 465 -1.91 12.61 -30.00
CA PRO A 465 -0.77 12.73 -29.08
C PRO A 465 -0.65 11.62 -28.01
N ALA A 466 -1.77 11.00 -27.61
CA ALA A 466 -1.80 9.98 -26.58
C ALA A 466 -1.20 8.62 -27.03
N ALA A 467 -1.38 8.25 -28.31
CA ALA A 467 -0.87 6.98 -28.85
C ALA A 467 0.65 7.01 -29.11
N ALA A 468 1.21 8.20 -29.37
CA ALA A 468 2.66 8.37 -29.50
C ALA A 468 3.38 8.27 -28.14
N SER A 469 2.72 8.70 -27.06
CA SER A 469 3.32 8.70 -25.71
C SER A 469 3.44 7.29 -25.13
N SER A 470 2.46 6.42 -25.38
CA SER A 470 2.45 5.03 -24.89
C SER A 470 3.52 4.12 -25.51
N SER A 471 4.21 4.57 -26.57
CA SER A 471 5.34 3.86 -27.17
C SER A 471 6.70 4.34 -26.66
N SER A 472 6.72 5.35 -25.77
CA SER A 472 7.94 5.92 -25.21
C SER A 472 8.30 5.28 -23.86
N GLN A 473 9.46 4.63 -23.80
CA GLN A 473 9.99 4.08 -22.55
C GLN A 473 10.18 5.18 -21.48
N GLY A 474 10.72 6.34 -21.88
CA GLY A 474 10.91 7.48 -20.98
C GLY A 474 9.61 8.04 -20.42
N TRP A 475 8.51 7.99 -21.19
CA TRP A 475 7.19 8.40 -20.69
C TRP A 475 6.69 7.48 -19.58
N HIS A 476 6.81 6.16 -19.75
CA HIS A 476 6.45 5.19 -18.70
C HIS A 476 7.32 5.38 -17.44
N ALA A 477 8.63 5.52 -17.62
CA ALA A 477 9.58 5.71 -16.53
C ALA A 477 9.29 6.99 -15.71
N GLN A 478 9.09 8.12 -16.39
CA GLN A 478 8.73 9.38 -15.72
C GLN A 478 7.36 9.34 -15.06
N THR A 479 6.40 8.61 -15.65
CA THR A 479 5.06 8.48 -15.05
C THR A 479 5.10 7.67 -13.77
N ILE A 480 5.82 6.54 -13.73
CA ILE A 480 6.01 5.75 -12.50
C ILE A 480 6.68 6.61 -11.41
N ALA A 481 7.75 7.33 -11.77
CA ALA A 481 8.45 8.22 -10.84
C ALA A 481 7.55 9.34 -10.32
N GLY A 482 6.76 9.98 -11.19
CA GLY A 482 5.82 11.03 -10.81
C GLY A 482 4.69 10.55 -9.92
N ILE A 483 4.11 9.37 -10.21
CA ILE A 483 3.11 8.74 -9.35
C ILE A 483 3.66 8.53 -7.94
N ALA A 484 4.85 7.93 -7.81
CA ALA A 484 5.45 7.66 -6.50
C ALA A 484 5.87 8.94 -5.77
N ALA A 485 6.39 9.94 -6.49
CA ALA A 485 6.88 11.17 -5.88
C ALA A 485 5.76 12.08 -5.37
N ARG A 486 4.53 11.98 -5.91
CA ARG A 486 3.44 12.95 -5.72
C ARG A 486 2.21 12.41 -4.99
N ASN A 487 2.17 11.12 -4.70
CA ASN A 487 1.10 10.53 -3.90
C ASN A 487 1.62 10.20 -2.49
N GLU A 488 0.73 10.24 -1.49
CA GLU A 488 1.08 10.04 -0.07
C GLU A 488 0.19 9.01 0.63
N PHE A 489 -0.57 8.21 -0.11
CA PHE A 489 -1.34 7.11 0.48
C PHE A 489 -0.38 6.15 1.19
N ALA A 490 -0.71 5.76 2.42
CA ALA A 490 0.15 4.84 3.19
C ALA A 490 0.30 3.49 2.46
N GLU A 491 -0.77 3.07 1.80
CA GLU A 491 -0.90 1.84 1.03
C GLU A 491 -0.13 1.88 -0.30
N GLN A 492 0.37 3.04 -0.74
CA GLN A 492 1.03 3.19 -2.05
C GLN A 492 2.32 2.40 -2.18
N TRP A 493 2.98 2.12 -1.04
CA TRP A 493 4.27 1.44 -0.97
C TRP A 493 4.12 -0.07 -1.12
N ASP A 494 3.26 -0.46 -2.04
CA ASP A 494 3.13 -1.81 -2.55
C ASP A 494 4.49 -2.33 -3.07
N PRO A 495 4.84 -3.61 -2.84
CA PRO A 495 6.10 -4.17 -3.30
C PRO A 495 6.35 -3.98 -4.81
N VAL A 496 5.33 -4.12 -5.66
CA VAL A 496 5.44 -3.91 -7.11
C VAL A 496 5.72 -2.44 -7.41
N THR A 497 5.10 -1.50 -6.69
CA THR A 497 5.42 -0.07 -6.81
C THR A 497 6.88 0.21 -6.45
N VAL A 498 7.38 -0.36 -5.35
CA VAL A 498 8.79 -0.22 -4.93
C VAL A 498 9.73 -0.80 -5.98
N GLY A 499 9.45 -2.01 -6.47
CA GLY A 499 10.23 -2.67 -7.53
C GLY A 499 10.23 -1.89 -8.84
N ALA A 500 9.08 -1.39 -9.28
CA ALA A 500 8.94 -0.57 -10.48
C ALA A 500 9.70 0.76 -10.34
N LEU A 501 9.61 1.42 -9.19
CA LEU A 501 10.31 2.67 -8.93
C LEU A 501 11.84 2.49 -8.96
N LEU A 502 12.35 1.46 -8.30
CA LEU A 502 13.76 1.08 -8.35
C LEU A 502 14.23 0.74 -9.76
N TYR A 503 13.41 0.03 -10.54
CA TYR A 503 13.70 -0.29 -11.93
C TYR A 503 13.87 0.97 -12.78
N VAL A 504 12.92 1.91 -12.72
CA VAL A 504 12.97 3.13 -13.53
C VAL A 504 14.01 4.14 -13.04
N ALA A 505 14.34 4.13 -11.75
CA ALA A 505 15.35 5.02 -11.16
C ALA A 505 16.74 4.83 -11.81
N ARG A 506 17.05 3.62 -12.27
CA ARG A 506 18.31 3.29 -12.96
C ARG A 506 18.52 4.09 -14.24
N GLU A 507 17.43 4.43 -14.92
CA GLU A 507 17.42 5.16 -16.20
C GLU A 507 17.36 6.68 -16.02
N MET A 508 17.29 7.18 -14.77
CA MET A 508 17.20 8.62 -14.51
C MET A 508 18.57 9.28 -14.57
N THR A 509 18.77 10.17 -15.54
CA THR A 509 20.04 10.87 -15.74
C THR A 509 20.05 12.28 -15.11
N HIS A 510 18.87 12.91 -14.96
CA HIS A 510 18.79 14.29 -14.48
C HIS A 510 18.98 14.40 -12.94
N PRO A 511 19.91 15.23 -12.44
CA PRO A 511 20.21 15.30 -11.00
C PRO A 511 19.02 15.66 -10.10
N ALA A 512 18.13 16.55 -10.55
CA ALA A 512 16.96 16.91 -9.75
C ALA A 512 15.91 15.78 -9.70
N GLN A 513 15.84 14.95 -10.74
CA GLN A 513 14.99 13.75 -10.74
C GLN A 513 15.55 12.69 -9.80
N GLN A 514 16.87 12.49 -9.83
CA GLN A 514 17.58 11.61 -8.89
C GLN A 514 17.34 12.04 -7.43
N ALA A 515 17.51 13.33 -7.12
CA ALA A 515 17.28 13.87 -5.77
C ALA A 515 15.81 13.70 -5.31
N ALA A 516 14.84 13.95 -6.20
CA ALA A 516 13.43 13.74 -5.90
C ALA A 516 13.11 12.25 -5.63
N LEU A 517 13.74 11.34 -6.36
CA LEU A 517 13.62 9.90 -6.11
C LEU A 517 14.29 9.47 -4.80
N GLU A 518 15.45 10.01 -4.44
CA GLU A 518 16.07 9.75 -3.14
C GLU A 518 15.14 10.17 -1.98
N ALA A 519 14.52 11.34 -2.07
CA ALA A 519 13.53 11.78 -1.09
C ALA A 519 12.29 10.87 -1.07
N CYS A 520 11.86 10.37 -2.24
CA CYS A 520 10.76 9.41 -2.38
C CYS A 520 11.07 8.09 -1.65
N PHE A 521 12.25 7.52 -1.87
CA PHE A 521 12.70 6.29 -1.19
C PHE A 521 12.85 6.49 0.32
N ALA A 522 13.36 7.64 0.77
CA ALA A 522 13.42 7.95 2.20
C ALA A 522 12.02 7.95 2.85
N ARG A 523 11.00 8.50 2.16
CA ARG A 523 9.61 8.41 2.63
C ARG A 523 9.09 6.97 2.65
N ALA A 524 9.43 6.17 1.64
CA ALA A 524 9.06 4.75 1.60
C ALA A 524 9.61 3.99 2.81
N THR A 525 10.90 4.15 3.10
CA THR A 525 11.56 3.53 4.27
C THR A 525 10.96 4.03 5.58
N ALA A 526 10.71 5.34 5.72
CA ALA A 526 10.08 5.89 6.92
C ALA A 526 8.65 5.39 7.15
N ALA A 527 7.90 5.13 6.08
CA ALA A 527 6.52 4.66 6.17
C ALA A 527 6.41 3.14 6.42
N THR A 528 7.33 2.35 5.87
CA THR A 528 7.20 0.87 5.80
C THR A 528 8.29 0.10 6.54
N GLY A 529 9.42 0.73 6.84
CA GLY A 529 10.61 0.05 7.35
C GLY A 529 11.38 -0.76 6.30
N ILE A 530 11.00 -0.72 5.01
CA ILE A 530 11.75 -1.41 3.95
C ILE A 530 13.16 -0.81 3.83
N GLY A 531 14.18 -1.64 4.02
CA GLY A 531 15.59 -1.26 3.89
C GLY A 531 15.99 -1.09 2.43
N LEU A 532 16.22 0.15 2.01
CA LEU A 532 16.57 0.54 0.63
C LEU A 532 18.02 1.00 0.48
N GLU A 533 18.81 0.94 1.55
CA GLU A 533 20.15 1.54 1.60
C GLU A 533 21.10 0.94 0.58
N LYS A 534 21.00 -0.38 0.34
CA LYS A 534 21.84 -1.06 -0.65
C LYS A 534 21.50 -0.59 -2.05
N GLU A 535 20.23 -0.62 -2.42
CA GLU A 535 19.72 -0.21 -3.72
C GLU A 535 20.01 1.27 -4.00
N LEU A 536 19.87 2.13 -2.98
CA LEU A 536 20.22 3.55 -3.09
C LEU A 536 21.72 3.78 -3.32
N ARG A 537 22.60 2.98 -2.69
CA ARG A 537 24.04 3.04 -2.97
C ARG A 537 24.34 2.66 -4.41
N GLU A 538 23.78 1.55 -4.89
CA GLU A 538 23.96 1.08 -6.26
C GLU A 538 23.44 2.10 -7.30
N LEU A 539 22.27 2.71 -7.05
CA LEU A 539 21.73 3.78 -7.89
C LEU A 539 22.68 4.99 -7.94
N ARG A 540 23.16 5.46 -6.78
CA ARG A 540 24.09 6.60 -6.72
C ARG A 540 25.39 6.33 -7.45
N GLU A 541 25.91 5.11 -7.38
CA GLU A 541 27.10 4.68 -8.13
C GLU A 541 26.82 4.68 -9.63
N GLY A 542 25.71 4.08 -10.07
CA GLY A 542 25.29 4.10 -11.48
C GLY A 542 25.13 5.52 -12.04
N TRP A 543 24.48 6.41 -11.29
CA TRP A 543 24.31 7.82 -11.68
C TRP A 543 25.61 8.62 -11.72
N LYS A 544 26.64 8.24 -10.93
CA LYS A 544 27.96 8.87 -10.99
C LYS A 544 28.69 8.46 -12.27
N VAL A 545 28.65 7.18 -12.61
CA VAL A 545 29.28 6.63 -13.83
C VAL A 545 28.66 7.25 -15.09
N ALA A 546 27.33 7.36 -15.16
CA ALA A 546 26.67 8.01 -16.30
C ALA A 546 27.15 9.47 -16.50
N ARG A 547 27.35 10.21 -15.41
CA ARG A 547 27.81 11.61 -15.43
C ARG A 547 29.30 11.80 -15.75
N SER A 548 30.13 10.76 -15.64
CA SER A 548 31.52 10.83 -16.12
C SER A 548 31.58 10.65 -17.62
N TYR A 549 30.83 9.70 -18.18
CA TYR A 549 30.77 9.50 -19.63
C TYR A 549 30.23 10.70 -20.40
N GLU A 550 29.26 11.46 -19.85
CA GLU A 550 28.76 12.71 -20.45
C GLU A 550 29.77 13.87 -20.42
N ARG A 551 30.82 13.79 -19.59
CA ARG A 551 31.87 14.84 -19.52
C ARG A 551 33.07 14.55 -20.41
N ASP A 552 33.30 13.29 -20.75
CA ASP A 552 34.43 12.83 -21.57
C ASP A 552 34.07 12.66 -23.06
N ALA A 553 32.78 12.77 -23.41
CA ALA A 553 32.25 12.82 -24.77
C ALA A 553 31.90 14.25 -25.19
#